data_AF-A0A8C6P163-F1
#
_entry.id   AF-A0A8C6P163-F1
#
_cell.length_a   1.000
_cell.length_b   1.000
_cell.length_c   1.000
_cell.angle_alpha   90.00
_cell.angle_beta   90.00
_cell.angle_gamma   90.00
#
_symmetry.space_group_name_H-M   'P 1'
#
loop_
_entity.id
_entity.type
_entity.pdbx_description
1 polymer ?
#
loop_
_entity_poly.entity_id
_entity_poly.type
_entity_poly.pdbx_seq_one_letter_code
_entity_poly.pdbx_strand_id
1 'polypeptide(L)'
;MLLLLHLACSPHACVELACSPHASCSPHACVELACSPHACVELACSPHACVELACSPHACVELACSPHACVELACSPHACVELACSPHACVELACSPHACVELACSPHACVELACSPHACVELACSPHACVELACSPHACVELACSPHACVDLACSPHACVELACSPHACVELACSPHACVELACSPHACVELACSPHACVELACSPHACVELACSPHACVELACSPHACVELACSPHACVELACSPHACVELACSPHACGYRSTCQPPP
;
A
#
# COMPACT_ATOMS: atom_id res chain seq x y z
N MET A 1 -0.96 -2.98 40.35
CA MET A 1 -2.27 -3.67 40.38
C MET A 1 -3.21 -2.88 39.48
N LEU A 2 -3.11 -3.09 38.16
CA LEU A 2 -4.13 -2.56 37.24
C LEU A 2 -5.37 -3.44 37.37
N LEU A 3 -6.50 -2.82 37.65
CA LEU A 3 -7.81 -3.46 37.64
C LEU A 3 -8.16 -3.72 36.15
N LEU A 4 -8.13 -4.98 35.70
CA LEU A 4 -8.61 -5.38 34.38
C LEU A 4 -10.13 -5.22 34.33
N LEU A 5 -10.61 -4.06 33.86
CA LEU A 5 -12.03 -3.85 33.57
C LEU A 5 -12.34 -4.50 32.21
N HIS A 6 -12.83 -5.73 32.21
CA HIS A 6 -13.38 -6.35 31.00
C HIS A 6 -14.73 -5.69 30.70
N LEU A 7 -14.74 -4.68 29.82
CA LEU A 7 -15.99 -4.15 29.26
C LEU A 7 -16.43 -5.06 28.12
N ALA A 8 -17.44 -5.89 28.39
CA ALA A 8 -18.13 -6.66 27.38
C ALA A 8 -19.22 -5.79 26.73
N CYS A 9 -19.01 -5.37 25.47
CA CYS A 9 -20.07 -4.70 24.69
C CYS A 9 -21.20 -5.69 24.39
N SER A 10 -22.45 -5.28 24.59
CA SER A 10 -23.63 -6.09 24.28
C SER A 10 -23.94 -6.07 22.78
N PRO A 11 -24.47 -7.16 22.20
CA PRO A 11 -24.93 -7.16 20.81
C PRO A 11 -26.08 -6.16 20.68
N HIS A 12 -25.97 -5.23 19.72
CA HIS A 12 -26.93 -4.14 19.43
C HIS A 12 -26.84 -2.83 20.26
N ALA A 13 -25.71 -2.54 20.89
CA ALA A 13 -25.47 -1.21 21.48
C ALA A 13 -24.27 -0.53 20.80
N CYS A 14 -24.47 0.71 20.34
CA CYS A 14 -23.35 1.63 20.08
C CYS A 14 -22.78 1.99 21.46
N VAL A 15 -21.54 1.63 21.73
CA VAL A 15 -20.94 1.88 23.04
C VAL A 15 -19.93 3.01 22.90
N GLU A 16 -20.34 4.21 23.30
CA GLU A 16 -19.40 5.31 23.55
C GLU A 16 -18.62 5.00 24.85
N LEU A 17 -17.36 4.61 24.70
CA LEU A 17 -16.45 4.38 25.81
C LEU A 17 -15.49 5.56 26.00
N ALA A 18 -15.16 5.88 27.24
CA ALA A 18 -13.92 6.58 27.54
C ALA A 18 -12.79 5.53 27.59
N CYS A 19 -11.66 5.79 26.92
CA CYS A 19 -10.65 4.77 26.59
C CYS A 19 -10.22 3.95 27.81
N SER A 20 -10.62 2.68 27.79
CA SER A 20 -10.05 1.62 28.60
C SER A 20 -9.09 0.83 27.71
N PRO A 21 -7.93 0.42 28.20
CA PRO A 21 -6.84 -0.07 27.36
C PRO A 21 -7.13 -1.40 26.68
N HIS A 22 -8.09 -2.21 27.18
CA HIS A 22 -8.45 -3.49 26.59
C HIS A 22 -9.97 -3.66 26.56
N ALA A 23 -10.52 -3.92 25.37
CA ALA A 23 -11.93 -4.21 25.19
C ALA A 23 -12.13 -5.42 24.27
N SER A 24 -13.23 -6.15 24.50
CA SER A 24 -13.69 -7.21 23.60
C SER A 24 -15.19 -7.04 23.30
N CYS A 25 -15.53 -7.08 22.01
CA CYS A 25 -16.87 -6.75 21.54
C CYS A 25 -17.64 -7.99 21.07
N SER A 26 -18.93 -8.05 21.41
CA SER A 26 -19.87 -9.09 20.97
C SER A 26 -20.21 -8.98 19.48
N PRO A 27 -20.78 -10.03 18.85
CA PRO A 27 -21.05 -10.01 17.42
C PRO A 27 -22.08 -8.94 17.07
N HIS A 28 -22.00 -8.37 15.87
CA HIS A 28 -22.85 -7.24 15.47
C HIS A 28 -22.69 -6.03 16.40
N ALA A 29 -21.44 -5.66 16.70
CA ALA A 29 -21.12 -4.50 17.52
C ALA A 29 -20.72 -3.30 16.64
N CYS A 30 -21.17 -2.12 17.04
CA CYS A 30 -20.64 -0.84 16.58
C CYS A 30 -19.85 -0.22 17.74
N VAL A 31 -18.57 0.05 17.52
CA VAL A 31 -17.67 0.65 18.51
C VAL A 31 -17.29 2.03 18.01
N GLU A 32 -17.67 3.07 18.76
CA GLU A 32 -17.26 4.44 18.50
C GLU A 32 -16.44 4.91 19.69
N LEU A 33 -15.19 5.33 19.44
CA LEU A 33 -14.26 5.69 20.50
C LEU A 33 -13.49 6.96 20.16
N ALA A 34 -13.43 7.88 21.13
CA ALA A 34 -12.60 9.08 21.05
C ALA A 34 -11.57 9.05 22.18
N CYS A 35 -10.28 8.91 21.83
CA CYS A 35 -9.22 8.79 22.80
C CYS A 35 -8.46 10.09 23.06
N SER A 36 -8.18 10.32 24.36
CA SER A 36 -7.32 11.39 24.84
C SER A 36 -5.85 11.14 24.49
N PRO A 37 -4.96 12.16 24.63
CA PRO A 37 -3.59 12.02 24.18
C PRO A 37 -2.87 10.92 24.97
N HIS A 38 -1.83 10.33 24.37
CA HIS A 38 -1.08 9.22 24.98
C HIS A 38 -1.95 7.98 25.26
N ALA A 39 -2.93 7.70 24.40
CA ALA A 39 -3.79 6.53 24.53
C ALA A 39 -3.17 5.29 23.91
N CYS A 40 -3.38 4.15 24.58
CA CYS A 40 -3.17 2.83 24.03
C CYS A 40 -4.54 2.15 23.96
N VAL A 41 -4.93 1.72 22.76
CA VAL A 41 -6.21 1.05 22.49
C VAL A 41 -5.91 -0.34 21.98
N GLU A 42 -6.31 -1.37 22.72
CA GLU A 42 -6.33 -2.74 22.24
C GLU A 42 -7.79 -3.22 22.16
N LEU A 43 -8.22 -3.62 20.97
CA LEU A 43 -9.59 -4.04 20.72
C LEU A 43 -9.64 -5.35 19.94
N ALA A 44 -10.45 -6.29 20.43
CA ALA A 44 -10.78 -7.53 19.73
C ALA A 44 -12.27 -7.56 19.37
N CYS A 45 -12.56 -7.54 18.07
CA CYS A 45 -13.92 -7.52 17.54
C CYS A 45 -14.36 -8.88 17.01
N SER A 46 -15.50 -9.36 17.51
CA SER A 46 -16.18 -10.55 16.97
C SER A 46 -16.97 -10.21 15.69
N PRO A 47 -17.56 -11.19 14.97
CA PRO A 47 -17.90 -11.00 13.56
C PRO A 47 -18.97 -9.93 13.34
N HIS A 48 -18.99 -9.35 12.13
CA HIS A 48 -19.90 -8.26 11.77
C HIS A 48 -19.70 -7.01 12.64
N ALA A 49 -18.46 -6.54 12.75
CA ALA A 49 -18.13 -5.37 13.56
C ALA A 49 -17.93 -4.12 12.70
N CYS A 50 -18.40 -2.98 13.22
CA CYS A 50 -18.04 -1.66 12.73
C CYS A 50 -17.25 -0.95 13.84
N VAL A 51 -16.05 -0.46 13.53
CA VAL A 51 -15.18 0.24 14.48
C VAL A 51 -14.86 1.61 13.91
N GLU A 52 -15.24 2.66 14.62
CA GLU A 52 -14.85 4.05 14.36
C GLU A 52 -14.02 4.55 15.54
N LEU A 53 -12.78 4.96 15.28
CA LEU A 53 -11.86 5.40 16.31
C LEU A 53 -11.19 6.72 15.94
N ALA A 54 -11.27 7.69 16.84
CA ALA A 54 -10.59 8.98 16.73
C ALA A 54 -9.55 9.11 17.84
N CYS A 55 -8.27 9.13 17.46
CA CYS A 55 -7.15 9.16 18.39
C CYS A 55 -6.46 10.54 18.40
N SER A 56 -6.43 11.18 19.57
CA SER A 56 -5.59 12.36 19.80
C SER A 56 -4.10 11.99 19.97
N PRO A 57 -3.15 12.94 20.03
CA PRO A 57 -1.75 12.68 19.66
C PRO A 57 -1.07 11.63 20.53
N HIS A 58 -0.03 11.00 19.99
CA HIS A 58 0.72 9.93 20.65
C HIS A 58 -0.13 8.69 20.94
N ALA A 59 -0.83 8.17 19.93
CA ALA A 59 -1.68 7.01 20.09
C ALA A 59 -1.00 5.72 19.62
N CYS A 60 -1.26 4.63 20.34
CA CYS A 60 -0.99 3.28 19.87
C CYS A 60 -2.33 2.55 19.75
N VAL A 61 -2.63 2.01 18.58
CA VAL A 61 -3.87 1.27 18.30
C VAL A 61 -3.51 -0.12 17.82
N GLU A 62 -3.98 -1.14 18.53
CA GLU A 62 -3.93 -2.54 18.12
C GLU A 62 -5.36 -3.06 17.98
N LEU A 63 -5.72 -3.51 16.78
CA LEU A 63 -7.07 -3.98 16.51
C LEU A 63 -7.05 -5.34 15.81
N ALA A 64 -7.79 -6.30 16.37
CA ALA A 64 -7.99 -7.61 15.79
C ALA A 64 -9.47 -7.79 15.42
N CYS A 65 -9.77 -7.85 14.13
CA CYS A 65 -11.13 -7.96 13.61
C CYS A 65 -11.40 -9.36 13.02
N SER A 66 -12.40 -10.03 13.58
CA SER A 66 -12.97 -11.25 13.00
C SER A 66 -13.88 -10.91 11.77
N PRO A 67 -14.46 -11.90 11.05
CA PRO A 67 -14.89 -11.68 9.66
C PRO A 67 -16.00 -10.64 9.52
N HIS A 68 -16.09 -10.03 8.33
CA HIS A 68 -17.05 -8.97 8.02
C HIS A 68 -16.85 -7.73 8.90
N ALA A 69 -15.68 -7.10 8.80
CA ALA A 69 -15.35 -5.93 9.60
C ALA A 69 -15.26 -4.66 8.74
N CYS A 70 -15.78 -3.56 9.27
CA CYS A 70 -15.55 -2.21 8.75
C CYS A 70 -14.78 -1.44 9.82
N VAL A 71 -13.61 -0.90 9.47
CA VAL A 71 -12.75 -0.15 10.38
C VAL A 71 -12.49 1.22 9.78
N GLU A 72 -12.88 2.28 10.50
CA GLU A 72 -12.54 3.66 10.20
C GLU A 72 -11.70 4.22 11.35
N LEU A 73 -10.50 4.70 11.04
CA LEU A 73 -9.57 5.21 12.06
C LEU A 73 -8.99 6.56 11.63
N ALA A 74 -9.12 7.55 12.50
CA ALA A 74 -8.52 8.86 12.35
C ALA A 74 -7.49 9.11 13.46
N CYS A 75 -6.21 9.14 13.08
CA CYS A 75 -5.08 9.29 13.99
C CYS A 75 -4.43 10.67 13.85
N SER A 76 -4.45 11.44 14.94
CA SER A 76 -3.64 12.66 15.07
C SER A 76 -2.15 12.33 15.31
N PRO A 77 -1.22 13.32 15.39
CA PRO A 77 0.19 13.06 15.11
C PRO A 77 0.85 12.07 16.06
N HIS A 78 1.92 11.42 15.58
CA HIS A 78 2.66 10.39 16.32
C HIS A 78 1.80 9.17 16.64
N ALA A 79 1.30 8.50 15.61
CA ALA A 79 0.45 7.33 15.76
C ALA A 79 1.17 6.05 15.33
N CYS A 80 0.98 4.98 16.11
CA CYS A 80 1.31 3.62 15.71
C CYS A 80 0.01 2.83 15.60
N VAL A 81 -0.26 2.25 14.43
CA VAL A 81 -1.48 1.48 14.17
C VAL A 81 -1.08 0.09 13.70
N GLU A 82 -1.51 -0.93 14.43
CA GLU A 82 -1.43 -2.33 14.04
C GLU A 82 -2.84 -2.89 13.89
N LEU A 83 -3.15 -3.42 12.71
CA LEU A 83 -4.48 -3.95 12.42
C LEU A 83 -4.40 -5.32 11.75
N ALA A 84 -5.10 -6.30 12.32
CA ALA A 84 -5.25 -7.62 11.78
C ALA A 84 -6.72 -7.90 11.44
N CYS A 85 -7.02 -8.01 10.16
CA CYS A 85 -8.38 -8.21 9.65
C CYS A 85 -8.54 -9.60 9.04
N SER A 86 -9.47 -10.38 9.59
CA SER A 86 -9.95 -11.63 8.99
C SER A 86 -10.91 -11.36 7.80
N PRO A 87 -11.46 -12.38 7.10
CA PRO A 87 -11.96 -12.18 5.73
C PRO A 87 -13.11 -11.19 5.61
N HIS A 88 -13.23 -10.57 4.43
CA HIS A 88 -14.25 -9.56 4.14
C HIS A 88 -14.09 -8.32 5.02
N ALA A 89 -12.99 -7.60 4.82
CA ALA A 89 -12.68 -6.40 5.60
C ALA A 89 -12.66 -5.15 4.71
N CYS A 90 -13.24 -4.07 5.22
CA CYS A 90 -13.07 -2.72 4.70
C CYS A 90 -12.32 -1.90 5.75
N VAL A 91 -11.19 -1.33 5.38
CA VAL A 91 -10.34 -0.52 6.26
C VAL A 91 -10.13 0.85 5.64
N GLU A 92 -10.54 1.89 6.34
CA GLU A 92 -10.24 3.28 6.01
C GLU A 92 -9.42 3.89 7.13
N LEU A 93 -8.24 4.42 6.80
CA LEU A 93 -7.32 4.98 7.79
C LEU A 93 -6.78 6.33 7.32
N ALA A 94 -6.94 7.34 8.18
CA ALA A 94 -6.41 8.68 7.99
C ALA A 94 -5.38 8.99 9.09
N CYS A 95 -4.12 9.08 8.71
CA CYS A 95 -3.00 9.31 9.61
C CYS A 95 -2.37 10.68 9.38
N SER A 96 -2.39 11.50 10.43
CA SER A 96 -1.64 12.76 10.47
C SER A 96 -0.12 12.51 10.74
N PRO A 97 0.75 13.54 10.84
CA PRO A 97 2.18 13.35 10.62
C PRO A 97 2.85 12.38 11.61
N HIS A 98 3.95 11.77 11.17
CA HIS A 98 4.71 10.78 11.96
C HIS A 98 3.87 9.56 12.31
N ALA A 99 3.45 8.82 11.30
CA ALA A 99 2.64 7.62 11.47
C ALA A 99 3.41 6.35 11.08
N CYS A 100 3.25 5.31 11.87
CA CYS A 100 3.62 3.94 11.52
C CYS A 100 2.35 3.11 11.42
N VAL A 101 2.12 2.49 10.28
CA VAL A 101 0.93 1.67 10.01
C VAL A 101 1.38 0.29 9.57
N GLU A 102 0.97 -0.73 10.32
CA GLU A 102 1.11 -2.14 9.95
C GLU A 102 -0.28 -2.76 9.81
N LEU A 103 -0.56 -3.33 8.64
CA LEU A 103 -1.87 -3.90 8.34
C LEU A 103 -1.73 -5.28 7.70
N ALA A 104 -2.41 -6.27 8.29
CA ALA A 104 -2.51 -7.62 7.78
C ALA A 104 -3.97 -7.94 7.45
N CYS A 105 -4.28 -8.06 6.16
CA CYS A 105 -5.62 -8.35 5.68
C CYS A 105 -5.70 -9.77 5.07
N SER A 106 -6.60 -10.57 5.61
CA SER A 106 -6.98 -11.85 5.01
C SER A 106 -7.97 -11.65 3.82
N PRO A 107 -8.50 -12.70 3.15
CA PRO A 107 -9.04 -12.57 1.80
C PRO A 107 -10.22 -11.62 1.69
N HIS A 108 -10.40 -11.04 0.50
CA HIS A 108 -11.47 -10.08 0.20
C HIS A 108 -11.36 -8.82 1.05
N ALA A 109 -10.29 -8.06 0.85
CA ALA A 109 -10.03 -6.84 1.60
C ALA A 109 -10.07 -5.61 0.69
N CYS A 110 -10.68 -4.53 1.19
CA CYS A 110 -10.56 -3.19 0.63
C CYS A 110 -9.84 -2.32 1.66
N VAL A 111 -8.73 -1.71 1.27
CA VAL A 111 -7.91 -0.86 2.14
C VAL A 111 -7.76 0.49 1.48
N GLU A 112 -8.20 1.55 2.16
CA GLU A 112 -7.96 2.94 1.80
C GLU A 112 -7.14 3.60 2.90
N LEU A 113 -5.97 4.15 2.55
CA LEU A 113 -5.07 4.76 3.51
C LEU A 113 -4.58 6.12 3.02
N ALA A 114 -4.78 7.14 3.84
CA ALA A 114 -4.28 8.48 3.63
C ALA A 114 -3.27 8.85 4.72
N CYS A 115 -2.00 8.98 4.35
CA CYS A 115 -0.91 9.31 5.26
C CYS A 115 -0.35 10.70 4.96
N SER A 116 -0.35 11.55 5.97
CA SER A 116 0.37 12.83 5.95
C SER A 116 1.88 12.64 6.23
N PRO A 117 2.72 13.70 6.34
CA PRO A 117 4.17 13.55 6.14
C PRO A 117 4.85 12.65 7.15
N HIS A 118 5.97 12.05 6.74
CA HIS A 118 6.76 11.13 7.57
C HIS A 118 5.96 9.89 7.97
N ALA A 119 5.57 9.09 6.98
CA ALA A 119 4.81 7.87 7.19
C ALA A 119 5.63 6.63 6.82
N CYS A 120 5.51 5.59 7.64
CA CYS A 120 5.93 4.23 7.31
C CYS A 120 4.69 3.36 7.24
N VAL A 121 4.48 2.69 6.10
CA VAL A 121 3.32 1.84 5.86
C VAL A 121 3.82 0.46 5.44
N GLU A 122 3.45 -0.55 6.21
CA GLU A 122 3.65 -1.96 5.87
C GLU A 122 2.29 -2.63 5.73
N LEU A 123 2.02 -3.22 4.56
CA LEU A 123 0.73 -3.84 4.28
C LEU A 123 0.91 -5.23 3.66
N ALA A 124 0.29 -6.22 4.27
CA ALA A 124 0.22 -7.60 3.77
C ALA A 124 -1.22 -7.97 3.45
N CYS A 125 -1.53 -8.12 2.17
CA CYS A 125 -2.87 -8.49 1.70
C CYS A 125 -2.88 -9.90 1.11
N SER A 126 -3.77 -10.74 1.63
CA SER A 126 -4.08 -12.05 1.06
C SER A 126 -5.07 -11.91 -0.13
N PRO A 127 -5.57 -13.02 -0.75
CA PRO A 127 -6.12 -12.93 -2.10
C PRO A 127 -7.36 -12.04 -2.23
N HIS A 128 -7.56 -11.49 -3.43
CA HIS A 128 -8.66 -10.58 -3.74
C HIS A 128 -8.62 -9.30 -2.89
N ALA A 129 -7.58 -8.49 -3.10
CA ALA A 129 -7.40 -7.24 -2.38
C ALA A 129 -7.49 -6.03 -3.32
N CYS A 130 -8.13 -4.98 -2.86
CA CYS A 130 -8.05 -3.65 -3.44
C CYS A 130 -7.37 -2.73 -2.43
N VAL A 131 -6.28 -2.09 -2.83
CA VAL A 131 -5.51 -1.19 -1.98
C VAL A 131 -5.40 0.16 -2.68
N GLU A 132 -5.91 1.20 -2.04
CA GLU A 132 -5.69 2.59 -2.44
C GLU A 132 -4.88 3.28 -1.34
N LEU A 133 -3.74 3.86 -1.71
CA LEU A 133 -2.84 4.51 -0.76
C LEU A 133 -2.39 5.88 -1.29
N ALA A 134 -2.62 6.90 -0.48
CA ALA A 134 -2.16 8.26 -0.73
C ALA A 134 -1.17 8.68 0.36
N CYS A 135 0.10 8.78 0.00
CA CYS A 135 1.16 9.21 0.91
C CYS A 135 1.62 10.62 0.55
N SER A 136 1.67 11.48 1.56
CA SER A 136 2.31 12.78 1.47
C SER A 136 3.85 12.67 1.64
N PRO A 137 4.63 13.78 1.63
CA PRO A 137 6.09 13.71 1.55
C PRO A 137 6.78 12.86 2.62
N HIS A 138 7.94 12.31 2.27
CA HIS A 138 8.76 11.47 3.16
C HIS A 138 8.02 10.21 3.60
N ALA A 139 7.66 9.36 2.64
CA ALA A 139 6.95 8.12 2.89
C ALA A 139 7.81 6.90 2.55
N CYS A 140 7.73 5.88 3.39
CA CYS A 140 8.21 4.53 3.09
C CYS A 140 6.99 3.61 3.04
N VAL A 141 6.81 2.92 1.92
CA VAL A 141 5.69 2.00 1.69
C VAL A 141 6.25 0.65 1.30
N GLU A 142 5.92 -0.38 2.09
CA GLU A 142 6.17 -1.78 1.76
C GLU A 142 4.83 -2.50 1.64
N LEU A 143 4.58 -3.10 0.48
CA LEU A 143 3.31 -3.78 0.20
C LEU A 143 3.56 -5.16 -0.39
N ALA A 144 2.99 -6.17 0.27
CA ALA A 144 2.98 -7.55 -0.20
C ALA A 144 1.54 -7.97 -0.51
N CYS A 145 1.23 -8.14 -1.80
CA CYS A 145 -0.07 -8.60 -2.26
C CYS A 145 0.00 -10.03 -2.78
N SER A 146 -0.90 -10.86 -2.28
CA SER A 146 -1.14 -12.19 -2.83
C SER A 146 -2.06 -12.11 -4.08
N PRO A 147 -2.44 -13.25 -4.72
CA PRO A 147 -3.08 -13.23 -6.04
C PRO A 147 -4.36 -12.39 -6.13
N HIS A 148 -4.62 -11.87 -7.34
CA HIS A 148 -5.81 -11.05 -7.63
C HIS A 148 -5.84 -9.75 -6.82
N ALA A 149 -4.81 -8.93 -6.98
CA ALA A 149 -4.70 -7.65 -6.30
C ALA A 149 -4.84 -6.48 -7.29
N CYS A 150 -5.55 -5.44 -6.86
CA CYS A 150 -5.52 -4.12 -7.48
C CYS A 150 -4.87 -3.15 -6.49
N VAL A 151 -3.83 -2.45 -6.93
CA VAL A 151 -3.06 -1.53 -6.09
C VAL A 151 -2.95 -0.19 -6.80
N ASP A 152 -3.50 0.85 -6.19
CA ASP A 152 -3.40 2.22 -6.67
C ASP A 152 -2.66 3.06 -5.61
N LEU A 153 -1.49 3.56 -5.97
CA LEU A 153 -0.61 4.27 -5.04
C LEU A 153 -0.19 5.63 -5.59
N ALA A 154 -0.45 6.67 -4.80
CA ALA A 154 -0.03 8.04 -5.08
C ALA A 154 0.95 8.52 -3.99
N CYS A 155 2.20 8.77 -4.38
CA CYS A 155 3.24 9.23 -3.48
C CYS A 155 3.71 10.65 -3.80
N SER A 156 3.66 11.50 -2.77
CA SER A 156 4.27 12.83 -2.75
C SER A 156 5.81 12.75 -2.60
N PRO A 157 6.56 13.87 -2.61
CA PRO A 157 7.99 13.82 -2.85
C PRO A 157 8.76 13.06 -1.78
N HIS A 158 9.93 12.52 -2.15
CA HIS A 158 10.78 11.73 -1.25
C HIS A 158 10.08 10.46 -0.76
N ALA A 159 9.70 9.60 -1.71
CA ALA A 159 9.05 8.33 -1.42
C ALA A 159 9.96 7.15 -1.72
N CYS A 160 9.91 6.14 -0.87
CA CYS A 160 10.46 4.81 -1.11
C CYS A 160 9.28 3.84 -1.15
N VAL A 161 9.12 3.13 -2.26
CA VAL A 161 8.03 2.17 -2.48
C VAL A 161 8.63 0.83 -2.85
N GLU A 162 8.34 -0.19 -2.05
CA GLU A 162 8.65 -1.59 -2.35
C GLU A 162 7.33 -2.35 -2.47
N LEU A 163 7.11 -3.01 -3.62
CA LEU A 163 5.88 -3.73 -3.89
C LEU A 163 6.17 -5.12 -4.45
N ALA A 164 5.62 -6.13 -3.79
CA ALA A 164 5.67 -7.52 -4.23
C ALA A 164 4.27 -8.04 -4.52
N CYS A 165 3.99 -8.33 -5.80
CA CYS A 165 2.70 -8.80 -6.26
C CYS A 165 2.73 -10.24 -6.76
N SER A 166 1.88 -11.07 -6.16
CA SER A 166 1.53 -12.41 -6.64
C SER A 166 0.63 -12.35 -7.90
N PRO A 167 0.29 -13.51 -8.53
CA PRO A 167 -0.21 -13.49 -9.91
C PRO A 167 -1.54 -12.74 -10.06
N HIS A 168 -1.80 -12.24 -11.28
CA HIS A 168 -2.99 -11.47 -11.60
C HIS A 168 -3.09 -10.16 -10.80
N ALA A 169 -2.05 -9.34 -10.88
CA ALA A 169 -2.01 -8.04 -10.23
C ALA A 169 -2.21 -6.91 -11.24
N CYS A 170 -2.96 -5.89 -10.84
CA CYS A 170 -3.01 -4.59 -11.50
C CYS A 170 -2.38 -3.58 -10.53
N VAL A 171 -1.38 -2.85 -11.00
CA VAL A 171 -0.66 -1.85 -10.20
C VAL A 171 -0.63 -0.54 -10.95
N GLU A 172 -1.21 0.50 -10.38
CA GLU A 172 -1.05 1.89 -10.83
C GLU A 172 -0.26 2.66 -9.78
N LEU A 173 0.84 3.27 -10.18
CA LEU A 173 1.71 4.02 -9.28
C LEU A 173 2.07 5.39 -9.85
N ALA A 174 1.74 6.44 -9.11
CA ALA A 174 2.09 7.81 -9.41
C ALA A 174 3.05 8.37 -8.35
N CYS A 175 4.31 8.59 -8.74
CA CYS A 175 5.34 9.12 -7.85
C CYS A 175 5.76 10.53 -8.26
N SER A 176 5.63 11.47 -7.32
CA SER A 176 6.20 12.81 -7.42
C SER A 176 7.73 12.80 -7.10
N PRO A 177 8.45 13.95 -7.09
CA PRO A 177 9.90 13.92 -7.29
C PRO A 177 10.68 13.20 -6.20
N HIS A 178 11.87 12.71 -6.57
CA HIS A 178 12.77 11.98 -5.66
C HIS A 178 12.14 10.69 -5.13
N ALA A 179 11.69 9.83 -6.04
CA ALA A 179 11.12 8.54 -5.71
C ALA A 179 12.11 7.40 -5.97
N CYS A 180 12.12 6.41 -5.09
CA CYS A 180 12.71 5.10 -5.33
C CYS A 180 11.58 4.09 -5.35
N VAL A 181 11.45 3.34 -6.44
CA VAL A 181 10.40 2.34 -6.64
C VAL A 181 11.07 1.01 -6.96
N GLU A 182 10.81 -0.01 -6.15
CA GLU A 182 11.15 -1.39 -6.43
C GLU A 182 9.86 -2.20 -6.55
N LEU A 183 9.66 -2.85 -7.70
CA LEU A 183 8.44 -3.61 -7.97
C LEU A 183 8.78 -5.00 -8.51
N ALA A 184 8.27 -6.02 -7.84
CA ALA A 184 8.38 -7.42 -8.24
C ALA A 184 6.99 -7.99 -8.53
N CYS A 185 6.72 -8.27 -9.81
CA CYS A 185 5.44 -8.82 -10.25
C CYS A 185 5.59 -10.24 -10.78
N SER A 186 4.83 -11.15 -10.18
CA SER A 186 4.63 -12.51 -10.68
C SER A 186 3.59 -12.54 -11.85
N PRO A 187 3.25 -13.71 -12.44
CA PRO A 187 2.70 -13.73 -13.80
C PRO A 187 1.35 -13.02 -13.96
N HIS A 188 1.08 -12.58 -15.19
CA HIS A 188 -0.16 -11.88 -15.55
C HIS A 188 -0.34 -10.56 -14.78
N ALA A 189 0.70 -9.73 -14.79
CA ALA A 189 0.64 -8.42 -14.17
C ALA A 189 0.40 -7.31 -15.20
N CYS A 190 -0.41 -6.32 -14.84
CA CYS A 190 -0.50 -5.04 -15.53
C CYS A 190 0.09 -3.97 -14.60
N VAL A 191 1.09 -3.24 -15.07
CA VAL A 191 1.79 -2.21 -14.30
C VAL A 191 1.77 -0.91 -15.09
N GLU A 192 1.19 0.13 -14.50
CA GLU A 192 1.27 1.50 -14.99
C GLU A 192 2.03 2.34 -13.97
N LEU A 193 3.14 2.95 -14.39
CA LEU A 193 3.99 3.73 -13.51
C LEU A 193 4.31 5.09 -14.12
N ALA A 194 3.94 6.14 -13.40
CA ALA A 194 4.24 7.52 -13.75
C ALA A 194 5.17 8.13 -12.70
N CYS A 195 6.42 8.38 -13.11
CA CYS A 195 7.42 8.99 -12.25
C CYS A 195 7.76 10.41 -12.70
N SER A 196 7.70 11.33 -11.76
CA SER A 196 8.21 12.68 -11.91
C SER A 196 9.75 12.72 -11.75
N PRO A 197 10.43 13.89 -11.87
CA PRO A 197 11.89 13.96 -11.96
C PRO A 197 12.65 13.30 -10.80
N HIS A 198 13.87 12.85 -11.08
CA HIS A 198 14.77 12.21 -10.11
C HIS A 198 14.21 10.91 -9.51
N ALA A 199 13.69 10.03 -10.37
CA ALA A 199 13.20 8.73 -9.95
C ALA A 199 14.22 7.62 -10.20
N CYS A 200 14.32 6.66 -9.28
CA CYS A 200 14.97 5.39 -9.49
C CYS A 200 13.87 4.31 -9.51
N VAL A 201 13.80 3.54 -10.59
CA VAL A 201 12.79 2.50 -10.78
C VAL A 201 13.50 1.19 -11.09
N GLU A 202 13.29 0.18 -10.25
CA GLU A 202 13.66 -1.21 -10.51
C GLU A 202 12.40 -2.05 -10.63
N LEU A 203 12.22 -2.70 -11.78
CA LEU A 203 11.04 -3.50 -12.06
C LEU A 203 11.43 -4.89 -12.56
N ALA A 204 10.96 -5.90 -11.84
CA ALA A 204 11.12 -7.30 -12.21
C ALA A 204 9.74 -7.92 -12.51
N CYS A 205 9.49 -8.18 -13.79
CA CYS A 205 8.26 -8.81 -14.24
C CYS A 205 8.50 -10.24 -14.72
N SER A 206 7.71 -11.15 -14.18
CA SER A 206 7.59 -12.52 -14.68
C SER A 206 6.69 -12.59 -15.93
N PRO A 207 6.44 -13.78 -16.53
CA PRO A 207 5.79 -13.89 -17.84
C PRO A 207 4.41 -13.24 -17.93
N HIS A 208 4.04 -12.84 -19.16
CA HIS A 208 2.74 -12.24 -19.47
C HIS A 208 2.46 -10.93 -18.74
N ALA A 209 3.48 -10.10 -18.58
CA ALA A 209 3.34 -8.77 -18.01
C ALA A 209 3.06 -7.72 -19.09
N CYS A 210 2.18 -6.77 -18.80
CA CYS A 210 2.04 -5.51 -19.53
C CYS A 210 2.57 -4.40 -18.64
N VAL A 211 3.54 -3.63 -19.14
CA VAL A 211 4.20 -2.55 -18.39
C VAL A 211 4.14 -1.28 -19.22
N GLU A 212 3.52 -0.24 -18.66
CA GLU A 212 3.59 1.12 -19.18
C GLU A 212 4.36 1.98 -18.17
N LEU A 213 5.44 2.61 -18.63
CA LEU A 213 6.29 3.43 -17.78
C LEU A 213 6.55 4.80 -18.41
N ALA A 214 6.14 5.85 -17.70
CA ALA A 214 6.38 7.23 -18.07
C ALA A 214 7.32 7.90 -17.06
N CYS A 215 8.53 8.25 -17.51
CA CYS A 215 9.54 8.86 -16.66
C CYS A 215 9.90 10.29 -17.10
N SER A 216 9.81 11.19 -16.13
CA SER A 216 10.30 12.57 -16.21
C SER A 216 11.84 12.64 -16.10
N PRO A 217 12.47 13.82 -16.24
CA PRO A 217 13.91 13.88 -16.45
C PRO A 217 14.71 13.34 -15.26
N HIS A 218 15.94 12.91 -15.54
CA HIS A 218 16.84 12.34 -14.53
C HIS A 218 16.33 11.06 -13.87
N ALA A 219 15.64 10.22 -14.63
CA ALA A 219 15.23 8.91 -14.16
C ALA A 219 16.31 7.85 -14.42
N CYS A 220 16.49 6.94 -13.47
CA CYS A 220 17.23 5.69 -13.65
C CYS A 220 16.21 4.55 -13.65
N VAL A 221 16.16 3.77 -14.73
CA VAL A 221 15.22 2.67 -14.89
C VAL A 221 15.98 1.38 -15.17
N GLU A 222 15.79 0.38 -14.33
CA GLU A 222 16.21 -0.99 -14.56
C GLU A 222 14.97 -1.88 -14.71
N LEU A 223 14.85 -2.54 -15.85
CA LEU A 223 13.69 -3.38 -16.16
C LEU A 223 14.14 -4.79 -16.58
N ALA A 224 13.68 -5.79 -15.85
CA ALA A 224 13.87 -7.20 -16.14
C ALA A 224 12.53 -7.87 -16.47
N CYS A 225 12.38 -8.33 -17.71
CA CYS A 225 11.14 -8.94 -18.18
C CYS A 225 11.33 -10.39 -18.68
N SER A 226 10.49 -11.27 -18.14
CA SER A 226 10.33 -12.65 -18.61
C SER A 226 9.51 -12.72 -19.91
N PRO A 227 9.33 -13.91 -20.53
CA PRO A 227 8.79 -14.00 -21.89
C PRO A 227 7.35 -13.48 -21.99
N HIS A 228 6.96 -13.08 -23.20
CA HIS A 228 5.62 -12.56 -23.49
C HIS A 228 5.26 -11.30 -22.70
N ALA A 229 6.25 -10.49 -22.36
CA ALA A 229 6.04 -9.17 -21.82
C ALA A 229 5.79 -8.15 -22.94
N CYS A 230 4.87 -7.23 -22.70
CA CYS A 230 4.67 -6.02 -23.49
C CYS A 230 5.12 -4.84 -22.65
N VAL A 231 6.07 -4.06 -23.15
CA VAL A 231 6.64 -2.91 -22.44
C VAL A 231 6.53 -1.67 -23.31
N GLU A 232 5.87 -0.64 -22.82
CA GLU A 232 5.90 0.71 -23.37
C GLU A 232 6.67 1.62 -22.41
N LEU A 233 7.75 2.22 -22.90
CA LEU A 233 8.61 3.10 -22.10
C LEU A 233 8.74 4.47 -22.74
N ALA A 234 8.26 5.49 -22.06
CA ALA A 234 8.39 6.89 -22.42
C ALA A 234 9.33 7.61 -21.46
N CYS A 235 10.52 7.99 -21.93
CA CYS A 235 11.51 8.69 -21.12
C CYS A 235 11.85 10.07 -21.69
N SER A 236 11.79 11.06 -20.82
CA SER A 236 12.28 12.42 -21.08
C SER A 236 13.82 12.50 -20.94
N PRO A 237 14.45 13.66 -21.21
CA PRO A 237 15.91 13.81 -21.26
C PRO A 237 16.64 13.36 -19.98
N HIS A 238 17.91 12.97 -20.14
CA HIS A 238 18.80 12.56 -19.04
C HIS A 238 18.32 11.33 -18.26
N ALA A 239 17.48 10.49 -18.88
CA ALA A 239 17.19 9.17 -18.36
C ALA A 239 18.31 8.18 -18.69
N CYS A 240 18.58 7.26 -17.77
CA CYS A 240 19.39 6.07 -17.94
C CYS A 240 18.47 4.86 -17.89
N VAL A 241 18.52 4.00 -18.92
CA VAL A 241 17.62 2.83 -19.03
C VAL A 241 18.44 1.58 -19.29
N GLU A 242 18.33 0.61 -18.39
CA GLU A 242 18.82 -0.76 -18.58
C GLU A 242 17.62 -1.71 -18.75
N LEU A 243 17.66 -2.50 -19.83
CA LEU A 243 16.57 -3.40 -20.18
C LEU A 243 17.09 -4.82 -20.44
N ALA A 244 16.61 -5.76 -19.65
CA ALA A 244 16.88 -7.18 -19.78
C ALA A 244 15.58 -7.95 -20.06
N CYS A 245 15.23 -8.10 -21.34
CA CYS A 245 14.12 -8.97 -21.74
C CYS A 245 14.60 -10.32 -22.23
N SER A 246 13.84 -11.34 -21.89
CA SER A 246 13.88 -12.65 -22.52
C SER A 246 13.17 -12.66 -23.90
N PRO A 247 13.28 -13.75 -24.69
CA PRO A 247 12.68 -13.82 -26.02
C PRO A 247 11.16 -13.63 -26.02
N HIS A 248 10.61 -13.15 -27.15
CA HIS A 248 9.17 -12.90 -27.34
C HIS A 248 8.59 -11.77 -26.46
N ALA A 249 9.44 -10.87 -25.97
CA ALA A 249 9.00 -9.59 -25.43
C ALA A 249 8.81 -8.56 -26.56
N CYS A 250 7.76 -7.77 -26.47
CA CYS A 250 7.52 -6.60 -27.32
C CYS A 250 7.89 -5.36 -26.51
N VAL A 251 8.77 -4.52 -27.06
CA VAL A 251 9.25 -3.30 -26.38
C VAL A 251 9.11 -2.13 -27.33
N GLU A 252 8.32 -1.13 -26.92
CA GLU A 252 8.24 0.17 -27.57
C GLU A 252 8.96 1.21 -26.70
N LEU A 253 9.83 1.99 -27.33
CA LEU A 253 10.67 2.97 -26.63
C LEU A 253 10.53 4.36 -27.27
N ALA A 254 10.04 5.31 -26.49
CA ALA A 254 9.96 6.72 -26.84
C ALA A 254 10.90 7.53 -25.93
N CYS A 255 12.19 7.57 -26.29
CA CYS A 255 13.20 8.36 -25.58
C CYS A 255 13.50 9.69 -26.28
N SER A 256 13.59 10.76 -25.49
CA SER A 256 14.08 12.06 -25.98
C SER A 256 15.56 11.97 -26.41
N PRO A 257 16.03 12.79 -27.40
CA PRO A 257 17.36 12.69 -28.01
C PRO A 257 18.57 12.96 -27.09
N HIS A 258 18.35 13.16 -25.78
CA HIS A 258 19.36 13.33 -24.74
C HIS A 258 19.27 12.27 -23.62
N ALA A 259 18.63 11.12 -23.87
CA ALA A 259 18.71 9.95 -23.00
C ALA A 259 20.15 9.39 -23.09
N CYS A 260 20.92 9.51 -22.00
CA CYS A 260 22.31 9.04 -21.96
C CYS A 260 22.34 7.66 -21.32
N GLY A 261 22.52 6.63 -22.14
CA GLY A 261 22.71 5.24 -21.71
C GLY A 261 21.45 4.41 -21.90
N TYR A 262 21.38 3.71 -23.03
CA TYR A 262 20.44 2.63 -23.28
C TYR A 262 21.23 1.35 -23.51
N ARG A 263 20.93 0.31 -22.72
CA ARG A 263 21.47 -1.03 -22.92
C ARG A 263 20.32 -2.02 -22.93
N SER A 264 20.17 -2.73 -24.05
CA SER A 264 19.15 -3.76 -24.21
C SER A 264 19.75 -5.05 -24.73
N THR A 265 19.32 -6.16 -24.15
CA THR A 265 19.60 -7.52 -24.66
C THR A 265 18.40 -8.11 -25.39
N CYS A 266 17.35 -7.33 -25.65
CA CYS A 266 16.10 -7.81 -26.22
C CYS A 266 16.24 -7.99 -27.75
N GLN A 267 15.80 -9.13 -28.27
CA GLN A 267 15.89 -9.47 -29.69
C GLN A 267 14.66 -8.93 -30.42
N PRO A 268 14.79 -8.14 -31.51
CA PRO A 268 13.63 -7.58 -32.20
C PRO A 268 12.76 -8.69 -32.80
N PRO A 269 11.43 -8.52 -32.86
CA PRO A 269 10.56 -9.48 -33.51
C PRO A 269 10.87 -9.57 -35.02
N PRO A 270 10.60 -10.71 -35.69
CA PRO A 270 10.70 -10.84 -37.14
C PRO A 270 9.67 -9.98 -37.88
#